data_AF-A0A091W909-F1
#
_entry.id   AF-A0A091W909-F1
#
_cell.length_a   1.000
_cell.length_b   1.000
_cell.length_c   1.000
_cell.angle_alpha   90.00
_cell.angle_beta   90.00
_cell.angle_gamma   90.00
#
_symmetry.space_group_name_H-M   'P 1'
#
loop_
_entity.id
_entity.type
_entity.pdbx_description
1 polymer ?
#
loop_
_entity_poly.entity_id
_entity_poly.type
_entity_poly.pdbx_seq_one_letter_code
_entity_poly.pdbx_strand_id
1 'polypeptide(L)' 'ARLEVHKFGITGYKKQEQRLWEQERAVMLGAKPPKKEHVNYKTYQEKMKEKKAAKEEEKGKEQKGDAFKKKKKEQER' A
#
# COMPACT_ATOMS: atom_id res chain seq x y z
N ALA A 1 -10.17 -35.11 -7.97
CA ALA A 1 -9.17 -34.59 -8.93
C ALA A 1 -7.91 -34.22 -8.17
N ARG A 2 -6.79 -34.89 -8.44
CA ARG A 2 -5.49 -34.55 -7.85
C ARG A 2 -5.05 -33.26 -8.53
N LEU A 3 -5.19 -32.12 -7.85
CA LEU A 3 -4.78 -30.84 -8.40
C LEU A 3 -3.28 -30.92 -8.68
N GLU A 4 -2.95 -30.97 -9.96
CA GLU A 4 -1.61 -30.78 -10.48
C GLU A 4 -1.17 -29.39 -10.00
N VAL A 5 -0.40 -29.35 -8.91
CA VAL A 5 0.16 -28.12 -8.40
C VAL A 5 1.24 -27.72 -9.40
N HIS A 6 0.85 -27.04 -10.49
CA HIS A 6 1.79 -26.26 -11.28
C HIS A 6 2.60 -25.47 -10.28
N LYS A 7 3.92 -25.64 -10.29
CA LYS A 7 4.85 -24.93 -9.41
C LYS A 7 4.79 -23.43 -9.73
N PHE A 8 3.73 -22.77 -9.29
CA PHE A 8 3.57 -21.32 -9.23
C PHE A 8 4.33 -20.79 -8.01
N GLY A 9 5.47 -21.41 -7.69
CA GLY A 9 6.43 -20.86 -6.75
C GLY A 9 7.09 -19.68 -7.45
N ILE A 10 7.29 -18.58 -6.72
CA ILE A 10 7.95 -17.38 -7.22
C ILE A 10 9.43 -17.72 -7.46
N THR A 11 9.74 -18.42 -8.56
CA THR A 11 11.10 -18.83 -8.90
C THR A 11 11.83 -17.67 -9.57
N GLY A 12 13.03 -17.31 -9.10
CA GLY A 12 13.85 -16.23 -9.67
C GLY A 12 14.21 -15.09 -8.70
N TYR A 13 13.56 -15.03 -7.53
CA TYR A 13 13.83 -14.01 -6.50
C TYR A 13 14.68 -14.56 -5.35
N LYS A 14 15.28 -13.69 -4.52
CA LYS A 14 15.98 -14.17 -3.31
C LYS A 14 14.96 -14.80 -2.35
N LYS A 15 15.38 -15.84 -1.61
CA LYS A 15 14.48 -16.59 -0.70
C LYS A 15 13.72 -15.71 0.30
N GLN A 16 14.28 -14.57 0.70
CA GLN A 16 13.61 -13.63 1.61
C GLN A 16 12.45 -12.89 0.94
N GLU A 17 12.63 -12.44 -0.29
CA GLU A 17 11.62 -11.74 -1.08
C GLU A 17 10.44 -12.65 -1.40
N GLN A 18 10.72 -13.90 -1.77
CA GLN A 18 9.69 -14.92 -2.03
C GLN A 18 8.76 -15.12 -0.83
N ARG A 19 9.32 -15.22 0.39
CA ARG A 19 8.53 -15.44 1.62
C ARG A 19 7.58 -14.28 1.92
N LEU A 20 8.03 -13.04 1.71
CA LEU A 20 7.19 -11.87 1.93
C LEU A 20 5.98 -11.88 0.98
N TRP A 21 6.21 -12.21 -0.29
CA TRP A 21 5.17 -12.24 -1.30
C TRP A 21 4.20 -13.40 -1.10
N GLU A 22 4.70 -14.57 -0.72
CA GLU A 22 3.87 -15.72 -0.35
C GLU A 22 3.03 -15.43 0.90
N GLN A 23 3.60 -14.73 1.87
CA GLN A 23 2.88 -14.30 3.07
C GLN A 23 1.76 -13.30 2.73
N GLU A 24 2.05 -12.29 1.90
CA GLU A 24 1.03 -11.35 1.43
C GLU A 24 -0.08 -12.06 0.64
N ARG A 25 0.30 -12.99 -0.25
CA ARG A 25 -0.65 -13.82 -1.00
C ARG A 25 -1.52 -14.67 -0.06
N ALA A 26 -0.92 -15.30 0.94
CA ALA A 26 -1.66 -16.09 1.92
C ALA A 26 -2.68 -15.20 2.65
N VAL A 27 -2.31 -13.98 3.03
CA VAL A 27 -3.23 -13.00 3.65
C VAL A 27 -4.37 -12.64 2.70
N MET A 28 -4.11 -12.38 1.41
CA MET A 28 -5.16 -12.11 0.42
C MET A 28 -6.11 -13.31 0.25
N LEU A 29 -5.59 -14.53 0.36
CA LEU A 29 -6.36 -15.78 0.32
C LEU A 29 -7.09 -16.09 1.64
N GLY A 30 -7.05 -15.18 2.62
CA GLY A 30 -7.78 -15.30 3.89
C GLY A 30 -6.98 -15.84 5.06
N ALA A 31 -5.67 -16.08 4.91
CA ALA A 31 -4.81 -16.38 6.04
C ALA A 31 -4.74 -15.20 7.01
N LYS A 32 -4.60 -15.51 8.30
CA LYS A 32 -4.53 -14.49 9.35
C LYS A 32 -3.24 -13.65 9.19
N PRO A 33 -3.33 -12.30 9.10
CA PRO A 33 -2.17 -11.44 9.04
C PRO A 33 -1.22 -11.61 10.24
N PRO A 34 0.09 -11.38 10.06
CA PRO A 34 1.04 -11.40 11.16
C PRO A 34 0.68 -10.36 12.22
N LYS A 35 1.02 -10.64 13.48
CA LYS A 35 0.85 -9.69 14.58
C LYS A 35 1.76 -8.48 14.34
N LYS A 36 1.24 -7.30 14.60
CA LYS A 36 2.03 -6.07 14.60
C LYS A 36 3.02 -6.10 15.75
N GLU A 37 4.19 -5.52 15.54
CA GLU A 37 5.17 -5.31 16.59
C GLU A 37 4.59 -4.41 17.69
N HIS A 38 4.99 -4.69 18.92
CA HIS A 38 4.61 -3.85 20.05
C HIS A 38 5.30 -2.49 19.93
N VAL A 39 4.51 -1.42 20.02
CA VAL A 39 5.01 -0.05 19.93
C VAL A 39 4.53 0.76 21.12
N ASN A 40 5.39 1.63 21.65
CA ASN A 40 5.02 2.54 22.72
C ASN A 40 3.89 3.49 22.26
N TYR A 41 2.94 3.78 23.15
CA TYR A 41 1.78 4.59 22.82
C TYR A 41 2.14 6.00 22.32
N LYS A 42 3.16 6.65 22.91
CA LYS A 42 3.59 7.99 22.52
C LYS A 42 4.12 8.01 21.09
N THR A 43 4.96 7.03 20.73
CA THR A 43 5.52 6.93 19.38
C THR A 43 4.46 6.55 18.35
N TYR A 44 3.45 5.78 18.74
CA TYR A 44 2.29 5.51 17.88
C TYR A 44 1.49 6.77 17.56
N GLN A 45 1.24 7.63 18.55
CA GLN A 45 0.53 8.89 18.35
C GLN A 45 1.29 9.84 17.41
N GLU A 46 2.61 9.96 17.58
CA GLU A 46 3.46 10.79 16.70
C GLU A 46 3.38 10.32 15.25
N LYS A 47 3.54 9.01 15.01
CA LYS A 47 3.39 8.40 13.67
C LYS A 47 2.02 8.66 13.05
N MET A 48 0.95 8.69 13.86
CA MET A 48 -0.40 8.98 13.35
C MET A 48 -0.58 10.44 12.96
N LYS A 49 0.03 11.38 13.71
CA LYS A 49 0.04 12.81 13.36
C LYS A 49 0.81 13.04 12.06
N GLU A 50 1.99 12.45 11.92
CA GLU A 50 2.80 12.52 10.69
C GLU A 50 2.04 11.96 9.48
N LYS A 51 1.41 10.78 9.62
CA LYS A 51 0.58 10.19 8.56
C LYS A 51 -0.60 11.07 8.16
N LYS A 52 -1.22 11.76 9.12
CA LYS A 52 -2.31 12.70 8.82
C LYS A 52 -1.80 13.90 8.04
N ALA A 53 -0.68 14.48 8.46
CA ALA A 53 -0.07 15.62 7.77
C ALA A 53 0.34 15.26 6.33
N ALA A 54 0.97 14.10 6.12
CA ALA A 54 1.34 13.62 4.79
C ALA A 54 0.12 13.42 3.87
N LYS A 55 -0.97 12.85 4.40
CA LYS A 55 -2.23 12.68 3.65
C LYS A 55 -2.90 14.02 3.29
N GLU A 56 -2.82 15.01 4.17
CA GLU A 56 -3.35 16.35 3.86
C GLU A 56 -2.51 17.06 2.80
N GLU A 57 -1.18 16.90 2.82
CA GLU A 57 -0.31 17.42 1.78
C GLU A 57 -0.56 16.74 0.42
N GLU A 58 -0.75 15.43 0.40
CA GLU A 58 -1.09 14.67 -0.81
C GLU A 58 -2.43 15.12 -1.40
N LYS A 59 -3.49 15.19 -0.58
CA LYS A 59 -4.81 15.69 -1.02
C LYS A 59 -4.75 17.15 -1.48
N GLY A 60 -3.94 17.98 -0.82
CA GLY A 60 -3.74 19.37 -1.23
C GLY A 60 -3.05 19.51 -2.59
N LYS A 61 -2.18 18.57 -2.97
CA LYS A 61 -1.55 18.50 -4.30
C LYS A 61 -2.52 18.01 -5.37
N GLU A 62 -3.32 16.98 -5.08
CA GLU A 62 -4.35 16.46 -6.00
C GLU A 62 -5.39 17.53 -6.34
N GLN A 63 -5.90 18.26 -5.34
CA GLN A 63 -6.89 19.32 -5.54
C GLN A 63 -6.35 20.50 -6.37
N LYS A 64 -5.06 20.84 -6.24
CA LYS A 64 -4.42 21.89 -7.07
C LYS A 64 -4.26 21.45 -8.54
N GLY A 65 -3.99 20.16 -8.78
CA GLY A 65 -3.88 19.59 -10.12
C GLY A 65 -5.19 19.67 -10.91
N ASP A 66 -6.32 19.40 -10.27
CA ASP A 66 -7.64 19.50 -10.92
C ASP A 66 -8.10 20.95 -11.15
N ALA A 67 -7.75 21.88 -10.26
CA ALA A 67 -8.05 23.30 -10.44
C ALA A 67 -7.34 23.89 -11.68
N PHE A 68 -6.10 23.47 -11.95
CA PHE A 68 -5.34 23.94 -13.11
C PHE A 68 -5.88 23.41 -14.44
N LYS A 69 -6.39 22.16 -14.45
CA LYS A 69 -7.06 21.56 -15.62
C LYS A 69 -8.38 22.26 -15.97
N LYS A 70 -9.17 22.64 -14.97
CA LYS A 70 -10.42 23.40 -15.18
C LYS A 70 -10.16 24.78 -15.78
N LYS A 71 -9.19 25.53 -15.25
CA LYS A 71 -8.83 26.87 -15.77
C LYS A 71 -8.35 26.84 -17.23
N LYS A 72 -7.57 25.83 -17.63
CA LYS A 72 -7.06 25.72 -19.00
C LYS A 72 -8.18 25.41 -20.01
N LYS A 73 -9.20 24.65 -19.62
CA LYS A 73 -10.34 24.28 -20.47
C LYS A 73 -11.32 25.44 -20.71
N GLU A 74 -11.33 26.45 -19.84
CA GLU A 74 -12.18 27.64 -19.95
C GLU A 74 -11.56 28.73 -20.85
N GLN A 75 -10.23 28.76 -20.98
CA GLN A 75 -9.51 29.67 -21.89
C GLN A 75 -9.47 29.21 -23.36
N GLU A 76 -9.87 27.96 -23.65
CA GLU A 76 -9.83 27.36 -24.99
C GLU A 76 -11.23 27.31 -25.65
N ARG A 77 -12.23 27.96 -25.06
CA ARG A 77 -13.58 28.17 -25.62
C ARG A 77 -13.79 29.63 -25.97
#